data_AF-A0A9E5YDU6-F1
#
_entry.id   AF-A0A9E5YDU6-F1
#
_cell.length_a   1.000
_cell.length_b   1.000
_cell.length_c   1.000
_cell.angle_alpha   90.00
_cell.angle_beta   90.00
_cell.angle_gamma   90.00
#
_symmetry.space_group_name_H-M   'P 1'
#
loop_
_entity.id
_entity.type
_entity.pdbx_description
1 polymer ?
#
loop_
_entity_poly.entity_id
_entity_poly.type
_entity_poly.pdbx_seq_one_letter_code
_entity_poly.pdbx_strand_id
1 'polypeptide(L)'
;MGFESVIFDFDGVLVNSNKIKKQACFYIFKGIKGAEKAVQEILDNLGGDDRYQFIRRVLQKLQCNSSESEVQKYAKLYGQITEKGQIEAKEIKGATECLKALRKMGYRLFLHTSTPDQAIKRVAKQRGIDVYFDEIYGSTRGNKTEVLQIIIKENNLSPEKILSIGDGNSKFEAAKELGIEFIGLANESNDFSKRSDLKYVLYNDLTKLLDIVETKGEYSKNPTTWATDSPVSVGWMRQFRYFLRLYNIYKDITGDIVECGVGAGDTFAMLAYFMGSETLTKRTLWGFDSFKGWPEPTQWDASPRNPKKGDWLVNKDVTLERLEKSGIFRQFLNPDLKIKIIKGFFDKTLPQFPNRPIAFLHIDADLYRGYCDALVNLFPKVAIGGVIAFDEYQRYPNRLEYDNGTIEKWPGCTKAVDEYFSERPEQIMHYSEASWYPKYYV
;
A
#
# COMPACT_ATOMS: atom_id res chain seq x y z
N MET A 1 11.68 17.84 8.29
CA MET A 1 10.54 18.80 8.31
C MET A 1 9.39 18.16 7.55
N GLY A 2 8.17 18.20 8.09
CA GLY A 2 7.02 17.50 7.50
C GLY A 2 6.23 18.37 6.52
N PHE A 3 5.42 17.72 5.68
CA PHE A 3 4.47 18.41 4.79
C PHE A 3 3.35 19.09 5.58
N GLU A 4 2.81 20.19 5.05
CA GLU A 4 1.70 20.96 5.62
C GLU A 4 0.48 21.00 4.68
N SER A 5 0.69 20.74 3.39
CA SER A 5 -0.35 20.83 2.37
C SER A 5 -0.27 19.68 1.38
N VAL A 6 -1.42 19.23 0.89
CA VAL A 6 -1.51 18.16 -0.12
C VAL A 6 -2.32 18.65 -1.32
N ILE A 7 -1.76 18.49 -2.53
CA ILE A 7 -2.40 18.83 -3.80
C ILE A 7 -2.76 17.55 -4.53
N PHE A 8 -4.05 17.30 -4.74
CA PHE A 8 -4.56 16.13 -5.45
C PHE A 8 -4.82 16.43 -6.92
N ASP A 9 -4.49 15.48 -7.81
CA ASP A 9 -5.22 15.34 -9.08
C ASP A 9 -6.63 14.80 -8.85
N PHE A 10 -7.48 14.97 -9.85
CA PHE A 10 -8.84 14.46 -9.82
C PHE A 10 -8.96 13.14 -10.61
N ASP A 11 -8.77 13.22 -11.93
CA ASP A 11 -8.90 12.09 -12.83
C ASP A 11 -7.75 11.10 -12.59
N GLY A 12 -8.05 9.82 -12.43
CA GLY A 12 -7.05 8.78 -12.18
C GLY A 12 -6.48 8.76 -10.75
N VAL A 13 -6.78 9.77 -9.92
CA VAL A 13 -6.30 9.89 -8.52
C VAL A 13 -7.41 9.84 -7.49
N LEU A 14 -8.47 10.63 -7.65
CA LEU A 14 -9.64 10.58 -6.76
C LEU A 14 -10.76 9.72 -7.36
N VAL A 15 -10.86 9.69 -8.69
CA VAL A 15 -11.87 8.91 -9.40
C VAL A 15 -11.28 8.16 -10.60
N ASN A 16 -11.81 6.96 -10.88
CA ASN A 16 -11.41 6.16 -12.03
C ASN A 16 -12.14 6.62 -13.31
N SER A 17 -11.74 7.80 -13.82
CA SER A 17 -12.38 8.49 -14.96
C SER A 17 -11.53 8.53 -16.23
N ASN A 18 -10.26 8.10 -16.20
CA ASN A 18 -9.36 8.16 -17.35
C ASN A 18 -9.91 7.44 -18.59
N LYS A 19 -10.48 6.24 -18.38
CA LYS A 19 -11.11 5.47 -19.47
C LYS A 19 -12.33 6.20 -20.05
N ILE A 20 -13.13 6.86 -19.21
CA ILE A 20 -14.29 7.66 -19.62
C ILE A 20 -13.83 8.85 -20.48
N LYS A 21 -12.78 9.55 -20.06
CA LYS A 21 -12.21 10.67 -20.83
C LYS A 21 -11.67 10.21 -22.18
N LYS A 22 -10.98 9.06 -22.23
CA LYS A 22 -10.51 8.47 -23.48
C LYS A 22 -11.69 8.10 -24.39
N GLN A 23 -12.73 7.45 -23.87
CA GLN A 23 -13.93 7.11 -24.63
C GLN A 23 -14.68 8.35 -25.14
N ALA A 24 -14.73 9.43 -24.37
CA ALA A 24 -15.34 10.69 -24.79
C ALA A 24 -14.64 11.27 -26.03
N CYS A 25 -13.31 11.16 -26.13
CA CYS A 25 -12.57 11.60 -27.32
C CYS A 25 -13.06 10.90 -28.60
N PHE A 26 -13.38 9.61 -28.55
CA PHE A 26 -13.95 8.88 -29.69
C PHE A 26 -15.42 9.25 -29.93
N TYR A 27 -16.20 9.33 -28.84
CA TYR A 27 -17.64 9.53 -28.92
C TYR A 27 -18.00 10.85 -29.58
N ILE A 28 -17.29 11.94 -29.28
CA ILE A 28 -17.64 13.27 -29.81
C ILE A 28 -17.54 13.33 -31.34
N PHE A 29 -16.71 12.50 -31.98
CA PHE A 29 -16.57 12.42 -33.44
C PHE A 29 -17.28 11.21 -34.07
N LYS A 30 -18.13 10.51 -33.30
CA LYS A 30 -18.83 9.32 -33.78
C LYS A 30 -19.69 9.63 -35.02
N GLY A 31 -19.58 8.80 -36.04
CA GLY A 31 -20.31 8.95 -37.30
C GLY A 31 -19.54 9.72 -38.39
N ILE A 32 -18.38 10.29 -38.09
CA ILE A 32 -17.50 10.90 -39.10
C ILE A 32 -16.54 9.84 -39.66
N LYS A 33 -16.52 9.69 -40.98
CA LYS A 33 -15.66 8.72 -41.67
C LYS A 33 -14.19 9.02 -41.37
N GLY A 34 -13.46 8.02 -40.87
CA GLY A 34 -12.03 8.13 -40.54
C GLY A 34 -11.71 8.75 -39.18
N ALA A 35 -12.71 9.20 -38.42
CA ALA A 35 -12.50 9.85 -37.12
C ALA A 35 -11.83 8.95 -36.08
N GLU A 36 -12.19 7.67 -36.02
CA GLU A 36 -11.62 6.74 -35.04
C GLU A 36 -10.10 6.60 -35.21
N LYS A 37 -9.63 6.42 -36.45
CA LYS A 37 -8.20 6.38 -36.77
C LYS A 37 -7.50 7.70 -36.46
N ALA A 38 -8.12 8.83 -36.81
CA ALA A 38 -7.58 10.15 -36.53
C ALA A 38 -7.44 10.39 -35.02
N VAL A 39 -8.47 10.08 -34.23
CA VAL A 39 -8.45 10.19 -32.76
C VAL A 39 -7.36 9.30 -32.16
N GLN A 40 -7.28 8.04 -32.56
CA GLN A 40 -6.28 7.10 -32.04
C GLN A 40 -4.86 7.59 -32.31
N GLU A 41 -4.55 8.00 -33.55
CA GLU A 41 -3.22 8.52 -33.91
C GLU A 41 -2.85 9.81 -33.15
N ILE A 42 -3.83 10.68 -32.88
CA ILE A 42 -3.59 11.90 -32.09
C ILE A 42 -3.36 11.55 -30.61
N LEU A 43 -4.10 10.59 -30.05
CA LEU A 43 -3.90 10.13 -28.67
C LEU A 43 -2.55 9.42 -28.47
N ASP A 44 -2.08 8.66 -29.46
CA ASP A 44 -0.80 7.92 -29.36
C ASP A 44 0.41 8.84 -29.46
N ASN A 45 0.29 9.96 -30.19
CA ASN A 45 1.39 10.91 -30.42
C ASN A 45 1.38 12.12 -29.48
N LEU A 46 0.32 12.32 -28.67
CA LEU A 46 0.21 13.45 -27.75
C LEU A 46 -0.07 12.98 -26.32
N GLY A 47 0.91 13.20 -25.45
CA GLY A 47 0.74 13.07 -24.01
C GLY A 47 -0.13 14.19 -23.44
N GLY A 48 -1.44 13.97 -23.39
CA GLY A 48 -2.36 14.76 -22.54
C GLY A 48 -2.42 16.27 -22.85
N ASP A 49 -2.57 16.63 -24.13
CA ASP A 49 -2.77 18.02 -24.59
C ASP A 49 -4.09 18.64 -24.05
N ASP A 50 -4.16 19.97 -24.08
CA ASP A 50 -5.40 20.72 -23.86
C ASP A 50 -6.53 20.26 -24.81
N ARG A 51 -7.76 20.16 -24.30
CA ARG A 51 -8.90 19.59 -25.02
C ARG A 51 -9.21 20.33 -26.33
N TYR A 52 -8.99 21.64 -26.38
CA TYR A 52 -9.28 22.44 -27.56
C TYR A 52 -8.24 22.17 -28.64
N GLN A 53 -6.97 22.04 -28.27
CA GLN A 53 -5.90 21.64 -29.18
C GLN A 53 -6.10 20.23 -29.72
N PHE A 54 -6.48 19.28 -28.87
CA PHE A 54 -6.83 17.93 -29.28
C PHE A 54 -7.94 17.94 -30.35
N ILE A 55 -9.04 18.64 -30.10
CA ILE A 55 -10.18 18.75 -31.03
C ILE A 55 -9.76 19.40 -32.34
N ARG A 56 -9.01 20.52 -32.29
CA ARG A 56 -8.51 21.21 -33.49
C ARG A 56 -7.68 20.28 -34.37
N ARG A 57 -6.75 19.52 -33.79
CA ARG A 57 -5.89 18.58 -34.52
C ARG A 57 -6.69 17.45 -35.17
N VAL A 58 -7.69 16.90 -34.48
CA VAL A 58 -8.57 15.87 -35.05
C VAL A 58 -9.37 16.43 -36.22
N LEU A 59 -9.98 17.61 -36.07
CA LEU A 59 -10.74 18.26 -37.15
C LEU A 59 -9.88 18.57 -38.38
N GLN A 60 -8.65 19.09 -38.17
CA GLN A 60 -7.68 19.33 -39.25
C GLN A 60 -7.32 18.05 -39.98
N LYS A 61 -7.06 16.97 -39.23
CA LYS A 61 -6.70 15.66 -39.80
C LYS A 61 -7.84 15.03 -40.61
N LEU A 62 -9.08 15.29 -40.19
CA LEU A 62 -10.28 14.89 -40.91
C LEU A 62 -10.63 15.81 -42.08
N GLN A 63 -9.83 16.85 -42.35
CA GLN A 63 -10.11 17.87 -43.36
C GLN A 63 -11.52 18.49 -43.19
N CYS A 64 -11.98 18.55 -41.94
CA CYS A 64 -13.26 19.12 -41.55
C CYS A 64 -13.09 20.61 -41.22
N ASN A 65 -14.22 21.32 -41.09
CA ASN A 65 -14.21 22.69 -40.59
C ASN A 65 -13.63 22.74 -39.17
N SER A 66 -12.48 23.38 -39.00
CA SER A 66 -11.82 23.60 -37.71
C SER A 66 -11.98 25.03 -37.18
N SER A 67 -13.02 25.74 -37.61
CA SER A 67 -13.38 27.05 -37.06
C SER A 67 -13.58 27.00 -35.55
N GLU A 68 -13.37 28.14 -34.88
CA GLU A 68 -13.46 28.21 -33.43
C GLU A 68 -14.85 27.83 -32.89
N SER A 69 -15.91 28.17 -33.63
CA SER A 69 -17.28 27.77 -33.29
C SER A 69 -17.47 26.25 -33.29
N GLU A 70 -16.89 25.56 -34.28
CA GLU A 70 -17.01 24.10 -34.38
C GLU A 70 -16.17 23.42 -33.28
N VAL A 71 -14.96 23.91 -33.00
CA VAL A 71 -14.13 23.42 -31.89
C VAL A 71 -14.86 23.56 -30.56
N GLN A 72 -15.48 24.72 -30.30
CA GLN A 72 -16.27 24.96 -29.09
C GLN A 72 -17.46 24.01 -28.95
N LYS A 73 -18.14 23.68 -30.06
CA LYS A 73 -19.25 22.72 -30.07
C LYS A 73 -18.80 21.32 -29.63
N TYR A 74 -17.71 20.79 -30.20
CA TYR A 74 -17.15 19.49 -29.77
C TYR A 74 -16.60 19.55 -28.33
N ALA A 75 -15.97 20.66 -27.93
CA ALA A 75 -15.45 20.83 -26.58
C ALA A 75 -16.56 20.86 -25.53
N LYS A 76 -17.71 21.47 -25.86
CA LYS A 76 -18.92 21.47 -25.01
C LYS A 76 -19.48 20.07 -24.86
N LEU A 77 -19.61 19.32 -25.96
CA LEU A 77 -20.09 17.93 -25.92
C LEU A 77 -19.14 17.03 -25.12
N TYR A 78 -17.83 17.16 -25.33
CA TYR A 78 -16.81 16.47 -24.55
C TYR A 78 -16.96 16.77 -23.06
N GLY A 79 -17.07 18.06 -22.71
CA GLY A 79 -17.26 18.51 -21.33
C GLY A 79 -18.48 17.88 -20.66
N GLN A 80 -19.63 17.87 -21.34
CA GLN A 80 -20.87 17.26 -20.82
C GLN A 80 -20.72 15.77 -20.52
N ILE A 81 -20.08 15.01 -21.43
CA ILE A 81 -19.84 13.57 -21.25
C ILE A 81 -18.86 13.33 -20.11
N THR A 82 -17.76 14.07 -20.07
CA THR A 82 -16.74 13.90 -19.03
C THR A 82 -17.23 14.31 -17.65
N GLU A 83 -17.98 15.41 -17.53
CA GLU A 83 -18.53 15.86 -16.23
C GLU A 83 -19.46 14.77 -15.67
N LYS A 84 -20.40 14.27 -16.48
CA LYS A 84 -21.30 13.18 -16.07
C LYS A 84 -20.51 11.93 -15.66
N GLY A 85 -19.57 11.51 -16.50
CA GLY A 85 -18.76 10.33 -16.23
C GLY A 85 -17.89 10.48 -14.98
N GLN A 86 -17.36 11.66 -14.71
CA GLN A 86 -16.59 11.97 -13.51
C GLN A 86 -17.42 11.89 -12.23
N ILE A 87 -18.68 12.34 -12.27
CA ILE A 87 -19.62 12.25 -11.14
C ILE A 87 -19.93 10.78 -10.83
N GLU A 88 -20.24 9.99 -11.85
CA GLU A 88 -20.65 8.59 -11.73
C GLU A 88 -19.47 7.61 -11.56
N ALA A 89 -18.24 8.06 -11.81
CA ALA A 89 -17.05 7.22 -11.71
C ALA A 89 -16.86 6.70 -10.27
N LYS A 90 -16.49 5.42 -10.19
CA LYS A 90 -16.00 4.81 -8.95
C LYS A 90 -14.81 5.61 -8.46
N GLU A 91 -14.79 5.87 -7.15
CA GLU A 91 -13.62 6.48 -6.55
C GLU A 91 -12.41 5.53 -6.60
N ILE A 92 -11.22 6.11 -6.58
CA ILE A 92 -10.00 5.34 -6.32
C ILE A 92 -10.06 4.85 -4.87
N LYS A 93 -9.59 3.63 -4.63
CA LYS A 93 -9.72 2.98 -3.33
C LYS A 93 -9.14 3.87 -2.22
N GLY A 94 -9.96 4.16 -1.22
CA GLY A 94 -9.60 4.99 -0.06
C GLY A 94 -9.53 6.49 -0.32
N ALA A 95 -9.96 7.01 -1.48
CA ALA A 95 -9.85 8.43 -1.80
C ALA A 95 -10.60 9.33 -0.81
N THR A 96 -11.90 9.09 -0.59
CA THR A 96 -12.71 9.91 0.32
C THR A 96 -12.27 9.76 1.78
N GLU A 97 -11.94 8.54 2.22
CA GLU A 97 -11.40 8.29 3.56
C GLU A 97 -10.07 9.03 3.79
N CYS A 98 -9.21 9.06 2.77
CA CYS A 98 -7.94 9.74 2.84
C CYS A 98 -8.10 11.26 2.97
N LEU A 99 -8.98 11.87 2.15
CA LEU A 99 -9.30 13.30 2.27
C LEU A 99 -9.81 13.64 3.69
N LYS A 100 -10.73 12.84 4.24
CA LYS A 100 -11.25 13.00 5.60
C LYS A 100 -10.14 12.92 6.65
N ALA A 101 -9.28 11.91 6.55
CA ALA A 101 -8.19 11.68 7.50
C ALA A 101 -7.18 12.83 7.49
N LEU A 102 -6.73 13.26 6.30
CA LEU A 102 -5.79 14.37 6.17
C LEU A 102 -6.35 15.69 6.73
N ARG A 103 -7.65 15.96 6.52
CA ARG A 103 -8.30 17.12 7.15
C ARG A 103 -8.32 17.02 8.66
N LYS A 104 -8.63 15.84 9.22
CA LYS A 104 -8.59 15.62 10.67
C LYS A 104 -7.18 15.79 11.26
N MET A 105 -6.15 15.48 10.47
CA MET A 105 -4.74 15.67 10.82
C MET A 105 -4.26 17.12 10.67
N GLY A 106 -5.10 18.04 10.17
CA GLY A 106 -4.78 19.46 10.04
C GLY A 106 -4.12 19.87 8.72
N TYR A 107 -4.10 19.00 7.70
CA TYR A 107 -3.57 19.34 6.39
C TYR A 107 -4.49 20.29 5.63
N ARG A 108 -3.87 21.24 4.92
CA ARG A 108 -4.55 22.03 3.89
C ARG A 108 -4.61 21.23 2.60
N LEU A 109 -5.80 21.11 2.02
CA LEU A 109 -6.02 20.25 0.85
C LEU A 109 -6.42 21.09 -0.36
N PHE A 110 -5.77 20.82 -1.48
CA PHE A 110 -6.07 21.51 -2.73
C PHE A 110 -6.35 20.50 -3.84
N LEU A 111 -7.25 20.85 -4.74
CA LEU A 111 -7.48 20.09 -5.97
C LEU A 111 -6.90 20.86 -7.15
N HIS A 112 -6.10 20.19 -7.98
CA HIS A 112 -5.57 20.75 -9.22
C HIS A 112 -5.88 19.77 -10.35
N THR A 113 -6.54 20.19 -11.44
CA THR A 113 -6.88 19.29 -12.55
C THR A 113 -6.90 19.99 -13.91
N SER A 114 -6.77 19.23 -15.00
CA SER A 114 -6.97 19.69 -16.37
C SER A 114 -8.46 19.87 -16.76
N THR A 115 -9.38 19.71 -15.81
CA THR A 115 -10.81 20.02 -15.98
C THR A 115 -11.04 21.52 -15.69
N PRO A 116 -11.78 22.27 -16.53
CA PRO A 116 -12.07 23.68 -16.33
C PRO A 116 -12.66 23.99 -14.95
N ASP A 117 -12.31 25.13 -14.36
CA ASP A 117 -12.64 25.51 -12.97
C ASP A 117 -14.13 25.34 -12.64
N GLN A 118 -15.01 25.87 -13.48
CA GLN A 118 -16.45 25.77 -13.24
C GLN A 118 -16.97 24.33 -13.32
N ALA A 119 -16.39 23.52 -14.20
CA ALA A 119 -16.76 22.12 -14.36
C ALA A 119 -16.31 21.29 -13.15
N ILE A 120 -15.05 21.41 -12.74
CA ILE A 120 -14.53 20.63 -11.61
C ILE A 120 -15.22 21.03 -10.30
N LYS A 121 -15.53 22.31 -10.08
CA LYS A 121 -16.27 22.75 -8.89
C LYS A 121 -17.67 22.13 -8.82
N ARG A 122 -18.38 22.02 -9.95
CA ARG A 122 -19.68 21.31 -10.00
C ARG A 122 -19.52 19.82 -9.72
N VAL A 123 -18.54 19.16 -10.33
CA VAL A 123 -18.27 17.73 -10.14
C VAL A 123 -17.92 17.43 -8.68
N ALA A 124 -17.00 18.19 -8.07
CA ALA A 124 -16.60 18.01 -6.68
C ALA A 124 -17.79 18.19 -5.71
N LYS A 125 -18.65 19.18 -5.97
CA LYS A 125 -19.87 19.44 -5.19
C LYS A 125 -20.89 18.31 -5.32
N GLN A 126 -21.15 17.80 -6.52
CA GLN A 126 -22.09 16.69 -6.71
C GLN A 126 -21.59 15.38 -6.10
N ARG A 127 -20.27 15.18 -6.03
CA ARG A 127 -19.67 14.04 -5.32
C ARG A 127 -19.55 14.27 -3.80
N GLY A 128 -19.84 15.47 -3.31
CA GLY A 128 -19.75 15.82 -1.88
C GLY A 128 -18.32 15.81 -1.32
N ILE A 129 -17.30 15.98 -2.17
CA ILE A 129 -15.89 16.00 -1.75
C ILE A 129 -15.32 17.43 -1.70
N ASP A 130 -16.05 18.42 -2.22
CA ASP A 130 -15.67 19.83 -2.21
C ASP A 130 -15.41 20.35 -0.79
N VAL A 131 -16.17 19.86 0.18
CA VAL A 131 -16.05 20.20 1.61
C VAL A 131 -14.68 19.88 2.22
N TYR A 132 -13.88 19.02 1.58
CA TYR A 132 -12.55 18.67 2.07
C TYR A 132 -11.45 19.58 1.54
N PHE A 133 -11.68 20.33 0.47
CA PHE A 133 -10.65 21.16 -0.15
C PHE A 133 -10.74 22.60 0.39
N ASP A 134 -9.58 23.17 0.70
CA ASP A 134 -9.41 24.60 0.95
C ASP A 134 -9.77 25.38 -0.32
N GLU A 135 -9.22 24.96 -1.46
CA GLU A 135 -9.52 25.53 -2.78
C GLU A 135 -9.42 24.49 -3.91
N ILE A 136 -10.17 24.76 -4.99
CA ILE A 136 -10.25 23.90 -6.18
C ILE A 136 -9.84 24.68 -7.43
N TYR A 137 -8.80 24.19 -8.09
CA TYR A 137 -8.17 24.79 -9.27
C TYR A 137 -8.33 23.90 -10.50
N GLY A 138 -8.98 24.47 -11.52
CA GLY A 138 -9.09 23.86 -12.84
C GLY A 138 -8.08 24.40 -13.84
N SER A 139 -8.29 24.07 -15.10
CA SER A 139 -7.37 24.43 -16.20
C SER A 139 -7.56 25.82 -16.79
N THR A 140 -8.48 26.65 -16.29
CA THR A 140 -8.81 27.92 -16.96
C THR A 140 -7.80 29.04 -16.70
N ARG A 141 -6.87 28.83 -15.74
CA ARG A 141 -5.93 29.85 -15.26
C ARG A 141 -4.52 29.73 -15.84
N GLY A 142 -4.25 28.72 -16.65
CA GLY A 142 -2.93 28.48 -17.24
C GLY A 142 -2.62 27.00 -17.42
N ASN A 143 -1.37 26.72 -17.77
CA ASN A 143 -0.81 25.37 -17.81
C ASN A 143 -0.58 24.81 -16.38
N LYS A 144 -0.19 23.53 -16.28
CA LYS A 144 -0.05 22.85 -14.97
C LYS A 144 0.98 23.52 -14.04
N THR A 145 2.10 24.02 -14.57
CA THR A 145 3.11 24.73 -13.77
C THR A 145 2.58 26.08 -13.31
N GLU A 146 1.97 26.86 -14.21
CA GLU A 146 1.37 28.16 -13.88
C GLU A 146 0.28 28.05 -12.80
N VAL A 147 -0.58 27.03 -12.90
CA VAL A 147 -1.62 26.79 -11.90
C VAL A 147 -1.02 26.40 -10.55
N LEU A 148 0.04 25.58 -10.51
CA LEU A 148 0.74 25.28 -9.26
C LEU A 148 1.37 26.54 -8.63
N GLN A 149 1.96 27.42 -9.44
CA GLN A 149 2.49 28.71 -8.95
C GLN A 149 1.37 29.59 -8.37
N ILE A 150 0.20 29.61 -9.01
CA ILE A 150 -0.99 30.32 -8.50
C ILE A 150 -1.43 29.72 -7.15
N ILE A 151 -1.53 28.40 -7.04
CA ILE A 151 -1.89 27.71 -5.79
C ILE A 151 -0.94 28.11 -4.66
N ILE A 152 0.37 28.05 -4.92
CA ILE A 152 1.42 28.42 -3.97
C ILE A 152 1.27 29.88 -3.52
N LYS A 153 1.14 30.80 -4.48
CA LYS A 153 1.08 32.24 -4.22
C LYS A 153 -0.19 32.68 -3.50
N GLU A 154 -1.36 32.26 -3.99
CA GLU A 154 -2.65 32.66 -3.42
C GLU A 154 -2.85 32.13 -1.99
N ASN A 155 -2.24 30.97 -1.68
CA ASN A 155 -2.44 30.29 -0.40
C ASN A 155 -1.27 30.43 0.57
N ASN A 156 -0.23 31.21 0.22
CA ASN A 156 1.00 31.38 1.00
C ASN A 156 1.64 30.03 1.39
N LEU A 157 1.80 29.14 0.42
CA LEU A 157 2.39 27.82 0.65
C LEU A 157 3.91 27.85 0.41
N SER A 158 4.62 26.98 1.12
CA SER A 158 6.04 26.72 0.89
C SER A 158 6.19 25.46 0.03
N PRO A 159 6.79 25.51 -1.18
CA PRO A 159 6.88 24.36 -2.09
C PRO A 159 7.45 23.08 -1.44
N GLU A 160 8.46 23.23 -0.60
CA GLU A 160 9.12 22.14 0.13
C GLU A 160 8.23 21.45 1.19
N LYS A 161 7.10 22.08 1.54
CA LYS A 161 6.09 21.56 2.47
C LYS A 161 4.82 21.08 1.76
N ILE A 162 4.84 21.02 0.44
CA ILE A 162 3.72 20.53 -0.37
C ILE A 162 4.00 19.09 -0.81
N LEU A 163 2.96 18.26 -0.71
CA LEU A 163 2.91 16.94 -1.30
C LEU A 163 1.92 16.94 -2.47
N SER A 164 2.38 16.71 -3.69
CA SER A 164 1.53 16.65 -4.89
C SER A 164 1.30 15.19 -5.30
N ILE A 165 0.06 14.82 -5.63
CA ILE A 165 -0.30 13.45 -6.00
C ILE A 165 -0.95 13.46 -7.38
N GLY A 166 -0.40 12.66 -8.29
CA GLY A 166 -0.84 12.61 -9.68
C GLY A 166 -0.55 11.27 -10.34
N ASP A 167 -1.26 10.99 -11.43
CA ASP A 167 -1.04 9.80 -12.27
C ASP A 167 -0.47 10.14 -13.66
N GLY A 168 -0.30 11.43 -13.97
CA GLY A 168 0.15 11.91 -15.27
C GLY A 168 1.53 12.57 -15.25
N ASN A 169 2.37 12.27 -16.26
CA ASN A 169 3.75 12.76 -16.35
C ASN A 169 3.86 14.30 -16.33
N SER A 170 2.95 15.00 -17.00
CA SER A 170 2.96 16.47 -17.02
C SER A 170 2.73 17.11 -15.65
N LYS A 171 2.14 16.39 -14.66
CA LYS A 171 2.09 16.86 -13.27
C LYS A 171 3.39 16.62 -12.53
N PHE A 172 3.99 15.47 -12.75
CA PHE A 172 5.28 15.15 -12.16
C PHE A 172 6.33 16.17 -12.56
N GLU A 173 6.44 16.49 -13.85
CA GLU A 173 7.40 17.49 -14.34
C GLU A 173 7.13 18.89 -13.75
N ALA A 174 5.85 19.31 -13.69
CA ALA A 174 5.48 20.60 -13.10
C ALA A 174 5.78 20.68 -11.58
N ALA A 175 5.55 19.59 -10.84
CA ALA A 175 5.88 19.53 -9.41
C ALA A 175 7.40 19.57 -9.19
N LYS A 176 8.14 18.80 -9.98
CA LYS A 176 9.61 18.74 -9.94
C LYS A 176 10.26 20.08 -10.27
N GLU A 177 9.75 20.79 -11.29
CA GLU A 177 10.20 22.12 -11.67
C GLU A 177 10.09 23.13 -10.50
N LEU A 178 9.04 22.99 -9.68
CA LEU A 178 8.77 23.88 -8.55
C LEU A 178 9.34 23.37 -7.22
N GLY A 179 10.08 22.27 -7.20
CA GLY A 179 10.66 21.69 -5.98
C GLY A 179 9.62 21.10 -5.02
N ILE A 180 8.45 20.70 -5.53
CA ILE A 180 7.37 20.07 -4.77
C ILE A 180 7.59 18.55 -4.75
N GLU A 181 7.47 17.92 -3.58
CA GLU A 181 7.53 16.45 -3.48
C GLU A 181 6.31 15.84 -4.19
N PHE A 182 6.54 14.82 -5.00
CA PHE A 182 5.51 14.20 -5.83
C PHE A 182 5.34 12.71 -5.54
N ILE A 183 4.09 12.30 -5.37
CA ILE A 183 3.67 10.90 -5.27
C ILE A 183 3.02 10.50 -6.59
N GLY A 184 3.64 9.53 -7.25
CA GLY A 184 3.04 8.92 -8.44
C GLY A 184 1.98 7.90 -8.04
N LEU A 185 0.78 8.02 -8.59
CA LEU A 185 -0.23 6.96 -8.52
C LEU A 185 -0.14 6.10 -9.78
N ALA A 186 0.49 4.94 -9.65
CA ALA A 186 0.62 3.96 -10.70
C ALA A 186 -0.72 3.28 -11.02
N ASN A 187 -1.01 3.15 -12.30
CA ASN A 187 -2.18 2.44 -12.83
C ASN A 187 -1.84 1.79 -14.19
N GLU A 188 -2.77 1.04 -14.78
CA GLU A 188 -2.58 0.33 -16.06
C GLU A 188 -2.23 1.25 -17.25
N SER A 189 -2.51 2.55 -17.13
CA SER A 189 -2.35 3.54 -18.20
C SER A 189 -1.07 4.36 -18.08
N ASN A 190 -0.21 4.11 -17.07
CA ASN A 190 1.06 4.82 -16.90
C ASN A 190 2.21 3.87 -16.48
N ASP A 191 3.43 4.37 -16.53
CA ASP A 191 4.66 3.64 -16.23
C ASP A 191 5.26 3.98 -14.86
N PHE A 192 4.51 4.66 -13.99
CA PHE A 192 5.01 5.17 -12.71
C PHE A 192 5.54 4.06 -11.79
N SER A 193 5.03 2.84 -11.91
CA SER A 193 5.53 1.65 -11.19
C SER A 193 6.98 1.28 -11.54
N LYS A 194 7.50 1.73 -12.68
CA LYS A 194 8.85 1.42 -13.19
C LYS A 194 9.82 2.59 -13.06
N ARG A 195 9.36 3.73 -12.53
CA ARG A 195 10.15 4.97 -12.47
C ARG A 195 11.05 5.01 -11.25
N SER A 196 12.34 5.11 -11.47
CA SER A 196 13.36 5.22 -10.41
C SER A 196 13.52 6.65 -9.86
N ASP A 197 13.00 7.65 -10.57
CA ASP A 197 13.07 9.07 -10.21
C ASP A 197 11.91 9.53 -9.33
N LEU A 198 10.92 8.67 -9.08
CA LEU A 198 9.88 8.88 -8.08
C LEU A 198 10.32 8.32 -6.73
N LYS A 199 10.24 9.15 -5.68
CA LYS A 199 10.49 8.72 -4.31
C LYS A 199 9.35 7.85 -3.76
N TYR A 200 8.12 8.16 -4.15
CA TYR A 200 6.91 7.49 -3.71
C TYR A 200 6.03 7.07 -4.87
N VAL A 201 5.59 5.81 -4.84
CA VAL A 201 4.62 5.27 -5.79
C VAL A 201 3.53 4.53 -5.03
N LEU A 202 2.29 4.94 -5.26
CA LEU A 202 1.07 4.27 -4.81
C LEU A 202 0.46 3.50 -5.98
N TYR A 203 -0.34 2.47 -5.70
CA TYR A 203 -0.86 1.56 -6.74
C TYR A 203 -2.39 1.56 -6.70
N ASN A 204 -3.01 2.46 -7.47
CA ASN A 204 -4.47 2.62 -7.58
C ASN A 204 -5.22 2.59 -6.23
N ASP A 205 -4.55 2.99 -5.15
CA ASP A 205 -4.98 2.85 -3.77
C ASP A 205 -4.34 3.97 -2.94
N LEU A 206 -5.16 4.88 -2.44
CA LEU A 206 -4.74 6.02 -1.62
C LEU A 206 -4.66 5.68 -0.14
N THR A 207 -5.00 4.46 0.30
CA THR A 207 -4.98 4.13 1.73
C THR A 207 -3.58 4.18 2.34
N LYS A 208 -2.53 3.94 1.54
CA LYS A 208 -1.12 4.01 1.96
C LYS A 208 -0.57 5.44 1.99
N LEU A 209 -1.32 6.42 1.48
CA LEU A 209 -0.89 7.81 1.55
C LEU A 209 -0.74 8.28 3.00
N LEU A 210 -1.62 7.82 3.89
CA LEU A 210 -1.59 8.19 5.30
C LEU A 210 -0.28 7.76 5.96
N ASP A 211 0.22 6.57 5.63
CA ASP A 211 1.52 6.09 6.14
C ASP A 211 2.68 7.01 5.68
N ILE A 212 2.67 7.50 4.44
CA ILE A 212 3.70 8.41 3.91
C ILE A 212 3.66 9.78 4.61
N VAL A 213 2.45 10.27 4.86
CA VAL A 213 2.22 11.57 5.48
C VAL A 213 2.53 11.53 6.99
N GLU A 214 2.16 10.47 7.69
CA GLU A 214 2.46 10.24 9.10
C GLU A 214 3.97 10.07 9.36
N THR A 215 4.70 9.46 8.43
CA THR A 215 6.16 9.29 8.52
C THR A 215 6.95 10.53 8.08
N LYS A 216 6.29 11.67 7.82
CA LYS A 216 6.90 12.93 7.37
C LYS A 216 7.86 12.79 6.18
N GLY A 217 7.65 11.79 5.31
CA GLY A 217 8.50 11.59 4.13
C GLY A 217 9.89 10.99 4.42
N GLU A 218 10.04 10.27 5.53
CA GLU A 218 11.20 9.43 5.85
C GLU A 218 10.96 7.97 5.45
N TYR A 219 10.67 7.73 4.18
CA TYR A 219 10.62 6.37 3.65
C TYR A 219 12.03 5.94 3.29
N SER A 220 12.66 5.21 4.20
CA SER A 220 13.93 4.53 3.97
C SER A 220 13.78 3.51 2.83
N LYS A 221 14.68 3.54 1.84
CA LYS A 221 14.85 2.51 0.79
C LYS A 221 15.23 1.13 1.35
N ASN A 222 15.42 0.99 2.66
CA ASN A 222 15.62 -0.27 3.38
C ASN A 222 14.34 -0.59 4.16
N PRO A 223 13.65 -1.72 3.90
CA PRO A 223 12.29 -1.91 4.41
C PRO A 223 12.25 -2.44 5.85
N THR A 224 13.14 -1.97 6.73
CA THR A 224 13.18 -2.34 8.16
C THR A 224 13.19 -1.14 9.11
N THR A 225 12.70 0.02 8.68
CA THR A 225 12.38 1.10 9.62
C THR A 225 10.87 1.35 9.65
N TRP A 226 10.12 0.45 10.29
CA TRP A 226 8.89 0.81 11.02
C TRP A 226 9.26 1.66 12.25
N ALA A 227 10.04 2.72 12.05
CA ALA A 227 10.43 3.67 13.06
C ALA A 227 9.46 4.85 12.97
N THR A 228 8.22 4.64 13.40
CA THR A 228 7.41 5.76 13.85
C THR A 228 7.92 6.14 15.25
N ASP A 229 8.10 7.43 15.53
CA ASP A 229 8.34 7.93 16.90
C ASP A 229 7.17 7.56 17.86
N SER A 230 6.04 7.10 17.30
CA SER A 230 4.94 6.44 18.00
C SER A 230 5.12 4.91 17.97
N PRO A 231 5.04 4.19 19.09
CA PRO A 231 5.11 2.73 19.12
C PRO A 231 3.88 2.03 18.48
N VAL A 232 2.92 2.80 17.95
CA VAL A 232 1.64 2.31 17.41
C VAL A 232 1.33 3.00 16.08
N SER A 233 1.25 2.22 14.99
CA SER A 233 0.77 2.64 13.66
C SER A 233 -0.57 1.99 13.31
N VAL A 234 -1.29 2.49 12.30
CA VAL A 234 -2.53 1.84 11.83
C VAL A 234 -2.27 0.41 11.35
N GLY A 235 -1.15 0.18 10.66
CA GLY A 235 -0.70 -1.15 10.25
C GLY A 235 -0.48 -2.06 11.45
N TRP A 236 0.19 -1.55 12.49
CA TRP A 236 0.41 -2.27 13.75
C TRP A 236 -0.91 -2.59 14.44
N MET A 237 -1.86 -1.65 14.53
CA MET A 237 -3.18 -1.88 15.15
C MET A 237 -4.04 -2.91 14.40
N ARG A 238 -3.92 -2.99 13.07
CA ARG A 238 -4.59 -4.03 12.28
C ARG A 238 -4.02 -5.40 12.58
N GLN A 239 -2.69 -5.52 12.58
CA GLN A 239 -2.02 -6.75 13.01
C GLN A 239 -2.39 -7.12 14.45
N PHE A 240 -2.40 -6.16 15.37
CA PHE A 240 -2.82 -6.37 16.75
C PHE A 240 -4.24 -6.95 16.83
N ARG A 241 -5.19 -6.45 16.04
CA ARG A 241 -6.55 -7.00 15.96
C ARG A 241 -6.57 -8.45 15.47
N TYR A 242 -5.71 -8.80 14.52
CA TYR A 242 -5.55 -10.18 14.05
C TYR A 242 -5.04 -11.09 15.17
N PHE A 243 -3.90 -10.74 15.78
CA PHE A 243 -3.32 -11.55 16.86
C PHE A 243 -4.20 -11.60 18.11
N LEU A 244 -4.97 -10.55 18.42
CA LEU A 244 -5.97 -10.58 19.50
C LEU A 244 -7.07 -11.62 19.24
N ARG A 245 -7.46 -11.84 17.97
CA ARG A 245 -8.42 -12.90 17.62
C ARG A 245 -7.81 -14.28 17.79
N LEU A 246 -6.57 -14.48 17.32
CA LEU A 246 -5.87 -15.76 17.51
C LEU A 246 -5.66 -16.06 18.98
N TYR A 247 -5.29 -15.05 19.77
CA TYR A 247 -5.20 -15.14 21.23
C TYR A 247 -6.49 -15.65 21.86
N ASN A 248 -7.65 -15.16 21.43
CA ASN A 248 -8.93 -15.66 21.95
C ASN A 248 -9.23 -17.12 21.61
N ILE A 249 -8.55 -17.70 20.62
CA ILE A 249 -8.65 -19.13 20.29
C ILE A 249 -7.74 -19.95 21.23
N TYR A 250 -6.47 -19.54 21.41
CA TYR A 250 -5.49 -20.37 22.12
C TYR A 250 -5.29 -20.04 23.61
N LYS A 251 -5.84 -18.93 24.13
CA LYS A 251 -5.56 -18.44 25.49
C LYS A 251 -5.76 -19.48 26.59
N ASP A 252 -6.70 -20.40 26.43
CA ASP A 252 -7.01 -21.45 27.42
C ASP A 252 -6.27 -22.79 27.16
N ILE A 253 -5.54 -22.90 26.04
CA ILE A 253 -4.85 -24.13 25.61
C ILE A 253 -3.47 -24.20 26.24
N THR A 254 -3.15 -25.18 27.08
CA THR A 254 -1.83 -25.24 27.74
C THR A 254 -0.67 -25.40 26.75
N GLY A 255 0.34 -24.53 26.83
CA GLY A 255 1.54 -24.59 26.00
C GLY A 255 2.33 -23.28 25.95
N ASP A 256 3.56 -23.33 25.45
CA ASP A 256 4.39 -22.15 25.24
C ASP A 256 3.94 -21.39 23.98
N ILE A 257 4.38 -20.14 23.85
CA ILE A 257 4.17 -19.30 22.66
C ILE A 257 5.50 -19.23 21.91
N VAL A 258 5.48 -19.48 20.60
CA VAL A 258 6.70 -19.53 19.78
C VAL A 258 6.56 -18.65 18.54
N GLU A 259 7.54 -17.79 18.31
CA GLU A 259 7.70 -17.02 17.07
C GLU A 259 9.00 -17.41 16.37
N CYS A 260 8.89 -17.73 15.08
CA CYS A 260 10.02 -17.92 14.18
C CYS A 260 10.15 -16.70 13.28
N GLY A 261 11.26 -15.98 13.41
CA GLY A 261 11.53 -14.75 12.65
C GLY A 261 11.21 -13.48 13.43
N VAL A 262 11.84 -13.32 14.60
CA VAL A 262 11.57 -12.16 15.48
C VAL A 262 11.89 -10.83 14.78
N GLY A 263 12.94 -10.78 13.97
CA GLY A 263 13.38 -9.58 13.26
C GLY A 263 13.48 -8.37 14.17
N ALA A 264 12.73 -7.32 13.84
CA ALA A 264 12.69 -6.07 14.60
C ALA A 264 11.82 -6.14 15.88
N GLY A 265 11.09 -7.23 16.09
CA GLY A 265 10.37 -7.55 17.32
C GLY A 265 8.94 -7.03 17.41
N ASP A 266 8.35 -6.54 16.31
CA ASP A 266 7.05 -5.86 16.33
C ASP A 266 5.90 -6.82 16.74
N THR A 267 5.84 -8.01 16.13
CA THR A 267 4.85 -9.05 16.48
C THR A 267 5.20 -9.72 17.82
N PHE A 268 6.48 -10.02 18.04
CA PHE A 268 6.98 -10.54 19.32
C PHE A 268 6.52 -9.72 20.52
N ALA A 269 6.55 -8.39 20.37
CA ALA A 269 6.02 -7.42 21.32
C ALA A 269 4.53 -7.67 21.63
N MET A 270 3.70 -7.82 20.61
CA MET A 270 2.26 -8.11 20.79
C MET A 270 2.05 -9.42 21.53
N LEU A 271 2.81 -10.47 21.17
CA LEU A 271 2.73 -11.78 21.83
C LEU A 271 3.12 -11.69 23.31
N ALA A 272 4.16 -10.91 23.64
CA ALA A 272 4.53 -10.64 25.03
C ALA A 272 3.43 -9.92 25.81
N TYR A 273 2.74 -8.95 25.17
CA TYR A 273 1.59 -8.27 25.76
C TYR A 273 0.43 -9.23 26.05
N PHE A 274 0.05 -10.07 25.08
CA PHE A 274 -1.03 -11.04 25.28
C PHE A 274 -0.70 -12.04 26.39
N MET A 275 0.53 -12.59 26.40
CA MET A 275 0.99 -13.46 27.48
C MET A 275 0.98 -12.78 28.86
N GLY A 276 1.37 -11.50 28.92
CA GLY A 276 1.30 -10.69 30.14
C GLY A 276 -0.11 -10.48 30.69
N SER A 277 -1.13 -10.57 29.83
CA SER A 277 -2.53 -10.43 30.18
C SER A 277 -3.20 -11.73 30.64
N GLU A 278 -2.49 -12.87 30.60
CA GLU A 278 -3.04 -14.17 30.98
C GLU A 278 -2.98 -14.43 32.50
N THR A 279 -3.97 -15.17 33.01
CA THR A 279 -3.93 -15.77 34.36
C THR A 279 -3.13 -17.08 34.40
N LEU A 280 -2.69 -17.61 33.26
CA LEU A 280 -1.93 -18.85 33.14
C LEU A 280 -0.43 -18.59 33.35
N THR A 281 -0.01 -18.65 34.61
CA THR A 281 1.30 -18.17 35.10
C THR A 281 2.54 -19.00 34.72
N LYS A 282 2.50 -19.85 33.68
CA LYS A 282 3.60 -20.82 33.42
C LYS A 282 4.08 -20.97 31.97
N ARG A 283 3.57 -20.19 31.01
CA ARG A 283 4.02 -20.24 29.61
C ARG A 283 5.34 -19.51 29.44
N THR A 284 6.13 -19.94 28.45
CA THR A 284 7.32 -19.22 27.98
C THR A 284 7.06 -18.68 26.58
N LEU A 285 7.43 -17.42 26.32
CA LEU A 285 7.48 -16.84 24.99
C LEU A 285 8.88 -17.06 24.40
N TRP A 286 8.95 -17.80 23.31
CA TRP A 286 10.18 -18.13 22.61
C TRP A 286 10.25 -17.39 21.29
N GLY A 287 11.36 -16.69 21.04
CA GLY A 287 11.66 -16.04 19.78
C GLY A 287 12.90 -16.65 19.16
N PHE A 288 12.80 -17.11 17.91
CA PHE A 288 13.92 -17.65 17.15
C PHE A 288 14.27 -16.71 16.01
N ASP A 289 15.54 -16.32 15.89
CA ASP A 289 16.02 -15.51 14.76
C ASP A 289 17.53 -15.68 14.55
N SER A 290 17.99 -15.60 13.30
CA SER A 290 19.42 -15.67 13.00
C SER A 290 20.16 -14.39 13.44
N PHE A 291 19.49 -13.24 13.38
CA PHE A 291 20.03 -11.88 13.41
C PHE A 291 21.23 -11.71 12.47
N LYS A 292 21.23 -12.49 11.37
CA LYS A 292 22.27 -12.56 10.34
C LYS A 292 21.69 -12.43 8.93
N GLY A 293 20.39 -12.14 8.82
CA GLY A 293 19.64 -12.16 7.57
C GLY A 293 19.31 -13.59 7.12
N TRP A 294 18.79 -13.71 5.90
CA TRP A 294 18.37 -14.99 5.34
C TRP A 294 19.56 -15.94 5.05
N PRO A 295 19.35 -17.26 5.16
CA PRO A 295 20.28 -18.26 4.63
C PRO A 295 20.29 -18.22 3.09
N GLU A 296 21.06 -19.10 2.43
CA GLU A 296 20.97 -19.25 0.98
C GLU A 296 19.55 -19.58 0.53
N PRO A 297 18.90 -18.72 -0.29
CA PRO A 297 17.60 -19.01 -0.88
C PRO A 297 17.67 -20.23 -1.80
N THR A 298 16.53 -20.89 -1.96
CA THR A 298 16.38 -22.04 -2.85
C THR A 298 15.80 -21.62 -4.20
N GLN A 299 15.77 -22.54 -5.16
CA GLN A 299 15.07 -22.32 -6.43
C GLN A 299 13.58 -21.99 -6.26
N TRP A 300 12.97 -22.40 -5.15
CA TRP A 300 11.55 -22.15 -4.85
C TRP A 300 11.29 -20.74 -4.33
N ASP A 301 12.34 -20.01 -3.96
CA ASP A 301 12.26 -18.63 -3.49
C ASP A 301 12.38 -17.60 -4.63
N ALA A 302 12.53 -18.09 -5.87
CA ALA A 302 12.62 -17.26 -7.06
C ALA A 302 11.36 -16.41 -7.23
N SER A 303 11.51 -15.10 -7.08
CA SER A 303 10.43 -14.13 -7.14
C SER A 303 10.96 -12.77 -7.62
N PRO A 304 10.11 -11.81 -7.99
CA PRO A 304 10.52 -10.44 -8.29
C PRO A 304 11.29 -9.75 -7.15
N ARG A 305 11.16 -10.25 -5.92
CA ARG A 305 11.91 -9.76 -4.75
C ARG A 305 13.40 -10.08 -4.84
N ASN A 306 13.77 -11.11 -5.60
CA ASN A 306 15.13 -11.61 -5.81
C ASN A 306 15.92 -11.73 -4.49
N PRO A 307 15.43 -12.54 -3.52
CA PRO A 307 16.04 -12.65 -2.20
C PRO A 307 17.49 -13.14 -2.32
N LYS A 308 18.37 -12.63 -1.47
CA LYS A 308 19.77 -13.05 -1.39
C LYS A 308 20.17 -13.41 0.03
N LYS A 309 21.19 -14.25 0.16
CA LYS A 309 21.80 -14.57 1.44
C LYS A 309 22.23 -13.29 2.18
N GLY A 310 21.86 -13.19 3.45
CA GLY A 310 22.19 -12.05 4.31
C GLY A 310 21.29 -10.82 4.15
N ASP A 311 20.37 -10.81 3.17
CA ASP A 311 19.29 -9.82 3.16
C ASP A 311 18.43 -9.97 4.42
N TRP A 312 17.69 -8.91 4.78
CA TRP A 312 16.84 -8.88 5.97
C TRP A 312 17.60 -9.00 7.31
N LEU A 313 18.86 -8.58 7.32
CA LEU A 313 19.66 -8.47 8.53
C LEU A 313 19.03 -7.45 9.50
N VAL A 314 18.75 -7.89 10.73
CA VAL A 314 18.33 -7.02 11.84
C VAL A 314 19.32 -7.16 13.00
N ASN A 315 19.63 -6.03 13.65
CA ASN A 315 20.44 -6.02 14.86
C ASN A 315 19.59 -6.41 16.08
N LYS A 316 19.96 -7.49 16.76
CA LYS A 316 19.30 -7.98 17.98
C LYS A 316 19.17 -6.91 19.06
N ASP A 317 20.17 -6.04 19.21
CA ASP A 317 20.16 -5.02 20.26
C ASP A 317 19.04 -4.00 20.02
N VAL A 318 18.72 -3.73 18.75
CA VAL A 318 17.57 -2.88 18.36
C VAL A 318 16.25 -3.56 18.73
N THR A 319 16.15 -4.87 18.54
CA THR A 319 14.97 -5.65 18.93
C THR A 319 14.73 -5.58 20.45
N LEU A 320 15.77 -5.79 21.25
CA LEU A 320 15.68 -5.70 22.72
C LEU A 320 15.37 -4.28 23.18
N GLU A 321 16.06 -3.29 22.62
CA GLU A 321 15.84 -1.88 22.93
C GLU A 321 14.41 -1.44 22.61
N ARG A 322 13.82 -1.90 21.50
CA ARG A 322 12.41 -1.64 21.16
C ARG A 322 11.43 -2.24 22.16
N LEU A 323 11.67 -3.48 22.58
CA LEU A 323 10.88 -4.14 23.62
C LEU A 323 11.01 -3.42 24.97
N GLU A 324 12.16 -2.83 25.29
CA GLU A 324 12.34 -2.06 26.52
C GLU A 324 11.75 -0.64 26.46
N LYS A 325 11.84 0.01 25.29
CA LYS A 325 11.46 1.42 25.10
C LYS A 325 9.98 1.67 24.82
N SER A 326 9.21 0.68 24.37
CA SER A 326 7.82 0.94 23.90
C SER A 326 6.89 1.51 24.99
N GLY A 327 7.24 1.38 26.28
CA GLY A 327 6.43 1.84 27.41
C GLY A 327 5.18 0.98 27.66
N ILE A 328 4.53 0.49 26.61
CA ILE A 328 3.44 -0.51 26.61
C ILE A 328 3.89 -1.76 27.40
N PHE A 329 5.14 -2.15 27.25
CA PHE A 329 5.67 -3.33 27.93
C PHE A 329 5.96 -3.11 29.42
N ARG A 330 6.33 -1.91 29.88
CA ARG A 330 6.68 -1.73 31.31
C ARG A 330 5.49 -1.78 32.27
N GLN A 331 4.28 -1.45 31.83
CA GLN A 331 3.08 -1.52 32.69
C GLN A 331 2.40 -2.89 32.70
N PHE A 332 2.59 -3.71 31.65
CA PHE A 332 1.89 -4.98 31.47
C PHE A 332 2.81 -6.21 31.48
N LEU A 333 4.14 -6.04 31.39
CA LEU A 333 5.05 -7.14 31.61
C LEU A 333 5.06 -7.48 33.09
N ASN A 334 4.33 -8.54 33.42
CA ASN A 334 4.46 -9.22 34.70
C ASN A 334 5.94 -9.64 34.89
N PRO A 335 6.59 -9.35 36.03
CA PRO A 335 7.97 -9.77 36.30
C PRO A 335 8.18 -11.30 36.17
N ASP A 336 7.11 -12.09 36.21
CA ASP A 336 7.14 -13.53 36.03
C ASP A 336 7.12 -13.99 34.55
N LEU A 337 7.05 -13.08 33.57
CA LEU A 337 7.05 -13.45 32.16
C LEU A 337 8.39 -14.08 31.74
N LYS A 338 8.32 -15.31 31.27
CA LYS A 338 9.49 -16.05 30.78
C LYS A 338 9.64 -15.80 29.30
N ILE A 339 10.53 -14.89 28.93
CA ILE A 339 10.86 -14.57 27.54
C ILE A 339 12.25 -15.13 27.20
N LYS A 340 12.38 -15.81 26.06
CA LYS A 340 13.65 -16.37 25.58
C LYS A 340 13.85 -16.08 24.10
N ILE A 341 14.91 -15.35 23.76
CA ILE A 341 15.31 -15.09 22.38
C ILE A 341 16.54 -15.93 22.04
N ILE A 342 16.39 -16.88 21.15
CA ILE A 342 17.41 -17.83 20.71
C ILE A 342 17.99 -17.36 19.39
N LYS A 343 19.29 -17.03 19.40
CA LYS A 343 20.02 -16.56 18.22
C LYS A 343 20.58 -17.73 17.42
N GLY A 344 20.25 -17.81 16.14
CA GLY A 344 20.81 -18.76 15.19
C GLY A 344 19.81 -19.18 14.11
N PHE A 345 20.32 -19.75 13.01
CA PHE A 345 19.48 -20.29 11.94
C PHE A 345 18.61 -21.45 12.44
N PHE A 346 17.42 -21.58 11.88
CA PHE A 346 16.38 -22.52 12.35
C PHE A 346 16.83 -23.98 12.29
N ASP A 347 17.56 -24.38 11.25
CA ASP A 347 18.17 -25.71 11.10
C ASP A 347 19.09 -26.10 12.28
N LYS A 348 19.64 -25.11 13.01
CA LYS A 348 20.45 -25.34 14.21
C LYS A 348 19.68 -25.15 15.51
N THR A 349 18.72 -24.23 15.55
CA THR A 349 18.09 -23.80 16.80
C THR A 349 16.78 -24.51 17.10
N LEU A 350 15.92 -24.75 16.11
CA LEU A 350 14.59 -25.37 16.32
C LEU A 350 14.65 -26.84 16.76
N PRO A 351 15.59 -27.69 16.30
CA PRO A 351 15.75 -29.04 16.84
C PRO A 351 16.04 -29.07 18.34
N GLN A 352 16.59 -27.99 18.89
CA GLN A 352 16.92 -27.85 20.31
C GLN A 352 15.73 -27.34 21.15
N PHE A 353 14.59 -27.00 20.52
CA PHE A 353 13.41 -26.57 21.26
C PHE A 353 12.98 -27.68 22.23
N PRO A 354 12.76 -27.37 23.52
CA PRO A 354 12.46 -28.38 24.53
C PRO A 354 11.20 -29.19 24.17
N ASN A 355 11.08 -30.41 24.70
CA ASN A 355 9.87 -31.21 24.52
C ASN A 355 8.73 -30.67 25.39
N ARG A 356 8.12 -29.57 24.96
CA ARG A 356 7.04 -28.85 25.64
C ARG A 356 5.93 -28.54 24.63
N PRO A 357 4.65 -28.58 25.06
CA PRO A 357 3.54 -28.24 24.17
C PRO A 357 3.62 -26.77 23.76
N ILE A 358 3.20 -26.46 22.53
CA ILE A 358 3.09 -25.12 21.95
C ILE A 358 1.62 -24.80 21.79
N ALA A 359 1.13 -23.72 22.41
CA ALA A 359 -0.24 -23.27 22.25
C ALA A 359 -0.42 -22.34 21.06
N PHE A 360 0.63 -21.58 20.74
CA PHE A 360 0.65 -20.68 19.60
C PHE A 360 2.00 -20.72 18.90
N LEU A 361 2.00 -21.02 17.60
CA LEU A 361 3.16 -21.01 16.74
C LEU A 361 2.98 -19.96 15.65
N HIS A 362 3.78 -18.91 15.66
CA HIS A 362 3.85 -17.92 14.59
C HIS A 362 5.08 -18.18 13.72
N ILE A 363 4.87 -18.32 12.40
CA ILE A 363 5.93 -18.51 11.42
C ILE A 363 5.98 -17.30 10.49
N ASP A 364 7.03 -16.50 10.60
CA ASP A 364 7.36 -15.29 9.83
C ASP A 364 8.79 -15.46 9.29
N ALA A 365 8.94 -16.40 8.36
CA ALA A 365 10.23 -16.96 7.97
C ALA A 365 10.62 -16.68 6.52
N ASP A 366 9.77 -15.97 5.78
CA ASP A 366 9.81 -15.56 4.36
C ASP A 366 10.06 -16.69 3.34
N LEU A 367 11.16 -17.41 3.49
CA LEU A 367 11.73 -18.35 2.51
C LEU A 367 11.35 -19.80 2.81
N TYR A 368 11.39 -20.62 1.76
CA TYR A 368 11.05 -22.05 1.74
C TYR A 368 11.68 -22.84 2.89
N ARG A 369 13.01 -22.72 3.07
CA ARG A 369 13.74 -23.47 4.11
C ARG A 369 13.32 -23.06 5.51
N GLY A 370 13.09 -21.78 5.75
CA GLY A 370 12.68 -21.27 7.06
C GLY A 370 11.35 -21.87 7.49
N TYR A 371 10.38 -21.93 6.58
CA TYR A 371 9.11 -22.60 6.79
C TYR A 371 9.24 -24.10 6.99
N CYS A 372 10.04 -24.79 6.17
CA CYS A 372 10.28 -26.22 6.33
C CYS A 372 10.88 -26.55 7.70
N ASP A 373 11.91 -25.83 8.12
CA ASP A 373 12.56 -26.04 9.41
C ASP A 373 11.57 -25.81 10.56
N ALA A 374 10.76 -24.75 10.49
CA ALA A 374 9.75 -24.44 11.50
C ALA A 374 8.67 -25.52 11.58
N LEU A 375 8.06 -25.89 10.45
CA LEU A 375 7.01 -26.89 10.39
C LEU A 375 7.51 -28.26 10.85
N VAL A 376 8.66 -28.74 10.36
CA VAL A 376 9.18 -30.06 10.73
C VAL A 376 9.49 -30.16 12.23
N ASN A 377 10.06 -29.12 12.84
CA ASN A 377 10.54 -29.18 14.22
C ASN A 377 9.49 -28.77 15.28
N LEU A 378 8.56 -27.88 14.92
CA LEU A 378 7.64 -27.27 15.89
C LEU A 378 6.19 -27.71 15.72
N PHE A 379 5.73 -27.99 14.50
CA PHE A 379 4.36 -28.46 14.27
C PHE A 379 3.99 -29.68 15.15
N PRO A 380 4.82 -30.74 15.26
CA PRO A 380 4.48 -31.91 16.07
C PRO A 380 4.35 -31.63 17.58
N LYS A 381 4.80 -30.45 18.03
CA LYS A 381 4.74 -30.00 19.43
C LYS A 381 3.55 -29.07 19.68
N VAL A 382 2.80 -28.68 18.65
CA VAL A 382 1.59 -27.86 18.80
C VAL A 382 0.52 -28.68 19.52
N ALA A 383 -0.01 -28.13 20.60
CA ALA A 383 -1.03 -28.76 21.42
C ALA A 383 -2.35 -28.89 20.64
N ILE A 384 -3.17 -29.87 21.00
CA ILE A 384 -4.54 -29.96 20.47
C ILE A 384 -5.30 -28.68 20.84
N GLY A 385 -5.89 -28.03 19.84
CA GLY A 385 -6.55 -26.72 19.96
C GLY A 385 -5.59 -25.54 19.89
N GLY A 386 -4.27 -25.77 19.82
CA GLY A 386 -3.28 -24.75 19.54
C GLY A 386 -3.40 -24.22 18.13
N VAL A 387 -2.85 -23.03 17.90
CA VAL A 387 -2.98 -22.30 16.63
C VAL A 387 -1.62 -22.14 15.97
N ILE A 388 -1.57 -22.29 14.65
CA ILE A 388 -0.38 -22.00 13.84
C ILE A 388 -0.70 -20.87 12.89
N ALA A 389 -0.02 -19.73 13.03
CA ALA A 389 -0.21 -18.57 12.17
C ALA A 389 0.95 -18.45 11.17
N PHE A 390 0.62 -18.19 9.89
CA PHE A 390 1.60 -17.98 8.82
C PHE A 390 1.57 -16.52 8.38
N ASP A 391 2.72 -15.83 8.40
CA ASP A 391 2.76 -14.41 8.03
C ASP A 391 2.66 -14.22 6.50
N GLU A 392 3.38 -15.06 5.76
CA GLU A 392 3.60 -14.90 4.32
C GLU A 392 2.78 -15.83 3.42
N TYR A 393 2.13 -16.86 3.97
CA TYR A 393 1.37 -17.86 3.21
C TYR A 393 0.21 -17.25 2.41
N GLN A 394 0.00 -17.69 1.17
CA GLN A 394 -1.13 -17.31 0.32
C GLN A 394 -1.76 -18.50 -0.42
N ARG A 395 -3.05 -18.76 -0.18
CA ARG A 395 -3.79 -19.87 -0.81
C ARG A 395 -4.50 -19.44 -2.11
N TYR A 396 -4.54 -20.32 -3.12
CA TYR A 396 -5.34 -20.12 -4.35
C TYR A 396 -6.85 -20.03 -4.04
N PRO A 397 -7.66 -19.21 -4.76
CA PRO A 397 -7.30 -18.28 -5.84
C PRO A 397 -6.81 -16.91 -5.34
N ASN A 398 -6.62 -16.75 -4.03
CA ASN A 398 -6.05 -15.53 -3.43
C ASN A 398 -4.51 -15.50 -3.52
N ARG A 399 -3.88 -16.38 -4.32
CA ARG A 399 -2.61 -16.00 -4.97
C ARG A 399 -3.00 -14.78 -5.77
N LEU A 400 -2.67 -13.60 -5.26
CA LEU A 400 -2.93 -12.39 -6.01
C LEU A 400 -2.20 -12.57 -7.34
N GLU A 401 -2.93 -12.93 -8.40
CA GLU A 401 -2.72 -12.27 -9.67
C GLU A 401 -2.88 -10.80 -9.32
N TYR A 402 -1.77 -10.16 -8.96
CA TYR A 402 -1.68 -8.74 -9.20
C TYR A 402 -2.11 -8.57 -10.67
N ASP A 403 -3.01 -7.62 -10.97
CA ASP A 403 -3.63 -7.40 -12.30
C ASP A 403 -2.62 -7.21 -13.47
N ASN A 404 -1.33 -7.41 -13.21
CA ASN A 404 -0.18 -7.40 -14.13
C ASN A 404 0.49 -8.78 -14.35
N GLY A 405 -0.06 -9.90 -13.83
CA GLY A 405 0.55 -11.23 -13.95
C GLY A 405 1.83 -11.42 -13.12
N THR A 406 2.05 -10.65 -12.05
CA THR A 406 3.19 -10.88 -11.16
C THR A 406 2.96 -12.04 -10.18
N ILE A 407 4.02 -12.83 -10.04
CA ILE A 407 4.15 -14.04 -9.23
C ILE A 407 4.06 -13.69 -7.75
N GLU A 408 3.47 -14.61 -6.97
CA GLU A 408 3.47 -14.65 -5.50
C GLU A 408 4.75 -14.06 -4.87
N LYS A 409 4.59 -13.17 -3.88
CA LYS A 409 5.71 -12.44 -3.24
C LYS A 409 6.71 -13.39 -2.56
N TRP A 410 6.20 -14.47 -1.96
CA TRP A 410 6.95 -15.44 -1.19
C TRP A 410 6.59 -16.87 -1.63
N PRO A 411 6.95 -17.27 -2.87
CA PRO A 411 6.49 -18.55 -3.42
C PRO A 411 7.05 -19.76 -2.66
N GLY A 412 8.22 -19.59 -2.06
CA GLY A 412 8.88 -20.60 -1.24
C GLY A 412 8.08 -20.94 0.02
N CYS A 413 7.60 -19.96 0.78
CA CYS A 413 6.81 -20.25 1.99
C CYS A 413 5.52 -20.98 1.65
N THR A 414 4.81 -20.54 0.60
CA THR A 414 3.56 -21.17 0.19
C THR A 414 3.76 -22.59 -0.26
N LYS A 415 4.80 -22.85 -1.05
CA LYS A 415 5.17 -24.21 -1.42
C LYS A 415 5.43 -25.07 -0.18
N ALA A 416 6.17 -24.57 0.81
CA ALA A 416 6.48 -25.32 2.03
C ALA A 416 5.22 -25.66 2.84
N VAL A 417 4.30 -24.70 3.01
CA VAL A 417 3.02 -24.94 3.70
C VAL A 417 2.14 -25.92 2.91
N ASP A 418 1.97 -25.70 1.60
CA ASP A 418 1.15 -26.57 0.74
C ASP A 418 1.66 -28.01 0.78
N GLU A 419 2.98 -28.23 0.66
CA GLU A 419 3.58 -29.56 0.75
C GLU A 419 3.35 -30.20 2.12
N TYR A 420 3.58 -29.45 3.20
CA TYR A 420 3.48 -29.98 4.55
C TYR A 420 2.05 -30.37 4.94
N PHE A 421 1.05 -29.64 4.44
CA PHE A 421 -0.37 -29.85 4.76
C PHE A 421 -1.17 -30.61 3.68
N SER A 422 -0.59 -30.92 2.52
CA SER A 422 -1.29 -31.56 1.39
C SER A 422 -2.01 -32.87 1.74
N GLU A 423 -1.42 -33.70 2.59
CA GLU A 423 -1.95 -35.02 2.99
C GLU A 423 -2.44 -35.04 4.44
N ARG A 424 -2.57 -33.87 5.06
CA ARG A 424 -2.90 -33.73 6.48
C ARG A 424 -4.37 -33.32 6.69
N PRO A 425 -5.01 -33.76 7.80
CA PRO A 425 -6.41 -33.45 8.07
C PRO A 425 -6.67 -32.02 8.53
N GLU A 426 -5.63 -31.30 8.99
CA GLU A 426 -5.75 -29.93 9.49
C GLU A 426 -6.21 -28.95 8.39
N GLN A 427 -7.17 -28.09 8.73
CA GLN A 427 -7.74 -27.14 7.78
C GLN A 427 -7.05 -25.78 7.90
N ILE A 428 -6.45 -25.31 6.80
CA ILE A 428 -5.94 -23.94 6.73
C ILE A 428 -7.12 -22.97 6.58
N MET A 429 -7.36 -22.21 7.65
CA MET A 429 -8.32 -21.13 7.73
C MET A 429 -7.70 -19.81 7.26
N HIS A 430 -8.56 -18.84 6.90
CA HIS A 430 -8.11 -17.50 6.53
C HIS A 430 -8.99 -16.42 7.15
N TYR A 431 -8.42 -15.25 7.34
CA TYR A 431 -9.13 -14.06 7.78
C TYR A 431 -8.80 -12.87 6.87
N SER A 432 -9.80 -12.42 6.13
CA SER A 432 -9.68 -11.40 5.07
C SER A 432 -9.63 -9.96 5.59
N GLU A 433 -10.04 -9.71 6.83
CA GLU A 433 -10.09 -8.35 7.41
C GLU A 433 -8.92 -8.05 8.38
N ALA A 434 -7.95 -8.95 8.51
CA ALA A 434 -6.83 -8.84 9.47
C ALA A 434 -5.84 -7.75 9.11
N SER A 435 -5.55 -7.65 7.82
CA SER A 435 -4.46 -6.84 7.29
C SER A 435 -4.77 -6.43 5.86
N TRP A 436 -3.81 -5.84 5.16
CA TRP A 436 -3.93 -5.53 3.73
C TRP A 436 -4.06 -6.79 2.86
N TYR A 437 -3.67 -7.95 3.41
CA TYR A 437 -3.76 -9.27 2.79
C TYR A 437 -4.52 -10.24 3.70
N PRO A 438 -5.16 -11.29 3.15
CA PRO A 438 -5.69 -12.38 3.95
C PRO A 438 -4.57 -12.98 4.79
N LYS A 439 -4.81 -13.18 6.08
CA LYS A 439 -3.90 -13.90 6.97
C LYS A 439 -4.42 -15.32 7.18
N TYR A 440 -3.51 -16.27 7.28
CA TYR A 440 -3.85 -17.68 7.34
C TYR A 440 -3.35 -18.31 8.63
N TYR A 441 -4.12 -19.27 9.11
CA TYR A 441 -3.77 -20.06 10.27
C TYR A 441 -4.35 -21.47 10.15
N VAL A 442 -3.77 -22.39 10.90
CA VAL A 442 -4.29 -23.75 11.15
C VAL A 442 -4.85 -23.83 12.55
#